data_AF-A0A9P4S4H8-F1
#
_entry.id   AF-A0A9P4S4H8-F1
#
_cell.length_a   1.000
_cell.length_b   1.000
_cell.length_c   1.000
_cell.angle_alpha   90.00
_cell.angle_beta   90.00
_cell.angle_gamma   90.00
#
_symmetry.space_group_name_H-M   'P 1'
#
loop_
_entity.id
_entity.type
_entity.pdbx_description
1 polymer ?
#
loop_
_entity_poly.entity_id
_entity_poly.type
_entity_poly.pdbx_seq_one_letter_code
_entity_poly.pdbx_strand_id
1 'polypeptide(L)'
;GCWRAHLSTLLNAASLPFDFVGTLSGPTNCGIPFDADHEGHSGFKATGIVGNDTFLPSWLRATRPDVVMMLLGTNDVWGGGITAEEILKAYEGLVGDMRTENDDMRILIAQLPPMRPSNCADCYERVKELNRAIMAWVPGQSTPRSRITVVDAWTPFNTTEDMRDGVHPNE
;
A
#
# COMPACT_ATOMS: atom_id res chain seq x y z
N GLY A 1 -10.61 8.42 4.68
CA GLY A 1 -10.09 7.44 3.72
C GLY A 1 -10.70 7.64 2.34
N CYS A 2 -10.62 8.88 1.84
CA CYS A 2 -11.15 9.29 0.54
C CYS A 2 -10.03 9.59 -0.47
N TRP A 3 -8.77 9.28 -0.13
CA TRP A 3 -7.61 9.56 -0.97
C TRP A 3 -7.73 9.00 -2.40
N ARG A 4 -8.42 7.86 -2.62
CA ARG A 4 -8.67 7.32 -3.98
C ARG A 4 -9.55 8.26 -4.82
N ALA A 5 -10.57 8.87 -4.21
CA ALA A 5 -11.41 9.87 -4.87
C ALA A 5 -10.61 11.14 -5.21
N HIS A 6 -9.74 11.58 -4.29
CA HIS A 6 -8.85 12.72 -4.55
C HIS A 6 -7.80 12.40 -5.63
N LEU A 7 -7.21 11.21 -5.61
CA LEU A 7 -6.28 10.76 -6.64
C LEU A 7 -6.97 10.70 -8.01
N SER A 8 -8.19 10.14 -8.08
CA SER A 8 -9.00 10.13 -9.30
C SER A 8 -9.22 11.54 -9.85
N THR A 9 -9.50 12.52 -8.97
CA THR A 9 -9.62 13.93 -9.36
C THR A 9 -8.34 14.47 -9.97
N LEU A 10 -7.17 14.18 -9.37
CA LEU A 10 -5.87 14.61 -9.86
C LEU A 10 -5.51 13.96 -11.21
N LEU A 11 -5.78 12.67 -11.37
CA LEU A 11 -5.54 11.95 -12.62
C LEU A 11 -6.42 12.49 -13.76
N ASN A 12 -7.69 12.76 -13.47
CA ASN A 12 -8.62 13.40 -14.42
C ASN A 12 -8.15 14.81 -14.78
N ALA A 13 -7.76 15.63 -13.81
CA ALA A 13 -7.23 16.97 -14.07
C ALA A 13 -5.94 16.95 -14.92
N ALA A 14 -5.12 15.91 -14.76
CA ALA A 14 -3.94 15.65 -15.58
C ALA A 14 -4.27 15.03 -16.95
N SER A 15 -5.55 14.76 -17.26
CA SER A 15 -5.99 14.09 -18.50
C SER A 15 -5.30 12.74 -18.74
N LEU A 16 -4.98 12.02 -17.66
CA LEU A 16 -4.42 10.68 -17.74
C LEU A 16 -5.56 9.66 -17.88
N PRO A 17 -5.52 8.74 -18.86
CA PRO A 17 -6.44 7.61 -18.88
C PRO A 17 -6.07 6.65 -17.74
N PHE A 18 -7.06 6.26 -16.96
CA PHE A 18 -6.90 5.25 -15.90
C PHE A 18 -8.21 4.50 -15.69
N ASP A 19 -8.07 3.32 -15.09
CA ASP A 19 -9.14 2.47 -14.59
C ASP A 19 -8.63 1.92 -13.26
N PHE A 20 -9.35 2.15 -12.15
CA PHE A 20 -8.99 1.48 -10.92
C PHE A 20 -9.58 0.08 -10.98
N VAL A 21 -8.74 -0.92 -10.69
CA VAL A 21 -9.15 -2.32 -10.76
C VAL A 21 -8.99 -2.98 -9.40
N GLY A 22 -9.89 -3.91 -9.10
CA GLY A 22 -9.92 -4.61 -7.83
C GLY A 22 -11.07 -5.61 -7.76
N THR A 23 -10.96 -6.56 -6.84
CA THR A 23 -12.06 -7.48 -6.52
C THR A 23 -13.04 -6.90 -5.50
N LEU A 24 -12.71 -5.75 -4.90
CA LEU A 24 -13.56 -5.00 -4.00
C LEU A 24 -13.92 -3.65 -4.61
N SER A 25 -15.00 -3.07 -4.10
CA SER A 25 -15.39 -1.69 -4.38
C SER A 25 -15.69 -0.97 -3.06
N GLY A 26 -15.13 0.23 -2.91
CA GLY A 26 -15.03 0.94 -1.63
C GLY A 26 -16.01 2.09 -1.48
N PRO A 27 -16.06 2.74 -0.30
CA PRO A 27 -17.08 3.74 -0.01
C PRO A 27 -17.04 4.90 -1.04
N THR A 28 -18.19 5.16 -1.65
CA THR A 28 -18.41 6.24 -2.63
C THR A 28 -18.86 7.55 -1.99
N ASN A 29 -19.06 7.58 -0.67
CA ASN A 29 -19.53 8.75 0.08
C ASN A 29 -18.41 9.78 0.36
N CYS A 30 -17.51 9.97 -0.59
CA CYS A 30 -16.42 10.96 -0.53
C CYS A 30 -16.79 12.32 -1.15
N GLY A 31 -18.07 12.52 -1.52
CA GLY A 31 -18.56 13.77 -2.12
C GLY A 31 -18.09 14.02 -3.56
N ILE A 32 -17.30 13.11 -4.12
CA ILE A 32 -16.73 13.19 -5.46
C ILE A 32 -17.06 11.86 -6.17
N PRO A 33 -17.71 11.86 -7.34
CA PRO A 33 -17.86 10.66 -8.16
C PRO A 33 -16.50 10.19 -8.67
N PHE A 34 -16.19 8.91 -8.48
CA PHE A 34 -14.96 8.29 -8.93
C PHE A 34 -15.18 6.79 -9.11
N ASP A 35 -14.26 6.15 -9.83
CA ASP A 35 -14.15 4.70 -9.86
C ASP A 35 -13.72 4.18 -8.48
N ALA A 36 -14.54 3.36 -7.86
CA ALA A 36 -14.37 2.96 -6.47
C ALA A 36 -13.66 1.63 -6.28
N ASP A 37 -13.29 0.96 -7.37
CA ASP A 37 -12.69 -0.37 -7.35
C ASP A 37 -11.29 -0.35 -6.71
N HIS A 38 -10.98 -1.39 -5.94
CA HIS A 38 -9.72 -1.49 -5.21
C HIS A 38 -9.42 -2.90 -4.69
N GLU A 39 -8.18 -3.10 -4.24
CA GLU A 39 -7.75 -4.32 -3.54
C GLU A 39 -7.31 -4.05 -2.08
N GLY A 40 -7.94 -3.07 -1.43
CA GLY A 40 -7.73 -2.77 -0.02
C GLY A 40 -8.54 -3.66 0.93
N HIS A 41 -7.85 -4.44 1.78
CA HIS A 41 -8.47 -5.35 2.76
C HIS A 41 -8.15 -4.93 4.19
N SER A 42 -9.16 -4.56 4.98
CA SER A 42 -8.97 -4.16 6.38
C SER A 42 -8.39 -5.31 7.22
N GLY A 43 -7.34 -5.02 7.99
CA GLY A 43 -6.69 -5.98 8.89
C GLY A 43 -5.68 -6.92 8.23
N PHE A 44 -5.55 -6.90 6.90
CA PHE A 44 -4.63 -7.80 6.21
C PHE A 44 -3.16 -7.40 6.44
N LYS A 45 -2.30 -8.42 6.49
CA LYS A 45 -0.86 -8.31 6.72
C LYS A 45 -0.09 -8.69 5.46
N ALA A 46 1.03 -8.04 5.15
CA ALA A 46 1.91 -8.46 4.05
C ALA A 46 2.36 -9.91 4.24
N THR A 47 2.79 -10.24 5.47
CA THR A 47 3.22 -11.59 5.88
C THR A 47 2.11 -12.64 5.82
N GLY A 48 0.83 -12.24 5.82
CA GLY A 48 -0.30 -13.15 5.67
C GLY A 48 -0.78 -13.31 4.22
N ILE A 49 -0.48 -12.33 3.36
CA ILE A 49 -0.83 -12.36 1.93
C ILE A 49 0.20 -13.19 1.15
N VAL A 50 1.48 -12.96 1.41
CA VAL A 50 2.57 -13.55 0.62
C VAL A 50 2.55 -15.08 0.68
N GLY A 51 2.77 -15.72 -0.48
CA GLY A 51 2.82 -17.19 -0.59
C GLY A 51 1.47 -17.89 -0.47
N ASN A 52 0.35 -17.16 -0.49
CA ASN A 52 -0.98 -17.72 -0.57
C ASN A 52 -1.65 -17.39 -1.90
N ASP A 53 -1.77 -18.40 -2.77
CA ASP A 53 -2.30 -18.28 -4.14
C ASP A 53 -3.75 -17.79 -4.22
N THR A 54 -4.50 -17.85 -3.12
CA THR A 54 -5.88 -17.35 -3.05
C THR A 54 -5.97 -15.85 -2.83
N PHE A 55 -4.85 -15.19 -2.49
CA PHE A 55 -4.77 -13.74 -2.30
C PHE A 55 -4.15 -13.05 -3.52
N LEU A 56 -2.96 -12.45 -3.39
CA LEU A 56 -2.40 -11.57 -4.42
C LEU A 56 -2.36 -12.22 -5.82
N PRO A 57 -1.90 -13.47 -6.01
CA PRO A 57 -1.94 -14.10 -7.32
C PRO A 57 -3.35 -14.21 -7.91
N SER A 58 -4.38 -14.46 -7.09
CA SER A 58 -5.78 -14.51 -7.52
C SER A 58 -6.29 -13.13 -7.95
N TRP A 59 -6.02 -12.10 -7.15
CA TRP A 59 -6.43 -10.72 -7.43
C TRP A 59 -5.78 -10.20 -8.72
N LEU A 60 -4.48 -10.46 -8.89
CA LEU A 60 -3.72 -10.10 -10.08
C LEU A 60 -4.30 -10.73 -11.35
N ARG A 61 -4.60 -12.03 -11.34
CA ARG A 61 -5.22 -12.71 -12.49
C ARG A 61 -6.62 -12.19 -12.82
N ALA A 62 -7.39 -11.82 -11.79
CA ALA A 62 -8.76 -11.33 -11.97
C ALA A 62 -8.81 -9.92 -12.57
N THR A 63 -7.84 -9.07 -12.23
CA THR A 63 -7.88 -7.63 -12.53
C THR A 63 -6.84 -7.18 -13.55
N ARG A 64 -5.74 -7.94 -13.71
CA ARG A 64 -4.63 -7.71 -14.63
C ARG A 64 -4.11 -6.26 -14.65
N PRO A 65 -3.64 -5.72 -13.51
CA PRO A 65 -3.22 -4.32 -13.42
C PRO A 65 -1.89 -4.06 -14.13
N ASP A 66 -1.76 -2.87 -14.72
CA ASP A 66 -0.48 -2.34 -15.22
C ASP A 66 0.36 -1.70 -14.10
N VAL A 67 -0.32 -1.14 -13.09
CA VAL A 67 0.27 -0.42 -11.96
C VAL A 67 -0.32 -0.92 -10.66
N VAL A 68 0.53 -1.28 -9.69
CA VAL A 68 0.11 -1.61 -8.33
C VAL A 68 0.65 -0.54 -7.38
N MET A 69 -0.23 0.07 -6.59
CA MET A 69 0.14 0.94 -5.46
C MET A 69 -0.12 0.21 -4.15
N MET A 70 0.96 -0.11 -3.43
CA MET A 70 0.95 -0.84 -2.18
C MET A 70 1.23 0.09 -1.00
N LEU A 71 0.22 0.31 -0.17
CA LEU A 71 0.34 0.78 1.21
C LEU A 71 -0.03 -0.38 2.13
N LEU A 72 0.94 -1.18 2.52
CA LEU A 72 0.75 -2.43 3.27
C LEU A 72 1.80 -2.50 4.39
N GLY A 73 1.59 -3.34 5.41
CA GLY A 73 2.52 -3.48 6.54
C GLY A 73 2.05 -2.86 7.86
N THR A 74 1.03 -2.00 7.85
CA THR A 74 0.48 -1.39 9.08
C THR A 74 0.05 -2.44 10.09
N ASN A 75 -0.67 -3.48 9.65
CA ASN A 75 -1.15 -4.54 10.53
C ASN A 75 -0.03 -5.50 10.98
N ASP A 76 1.02 -5.65 10.17
CA ASP A 76 2.23 -6.40 10.55
C ASP A 76 2.92 -5.69 11.72
N VAL A 77 3.11 -4.38 11.61
CA VAL A 77 3.71 -3.55 12.67
C VAL A 77 2.82 -3.48 13.92
N TRP A 78 1.53 -3.22 13.72
CA TRP A 78 0.59 -2.94 14.81
C TRP A 78 0.25 -4.19 15.63
N GLY A 79 0.12 -5.35 14.96
CA GLY A 79 -0.12 -6.62 15.65
C GLY A 79 1.05 -7.04 16.55
N GLY A 80 2.25 -6.49 16.33
CA GLY A 80 3.47 -6.83 17.03
C GLY A 80 4.05 -8.18 16.64
N GLY A 81 5.32 -8.39 17.02
CA GLY A 81 6.01 -9.67 16.83
C GLY A 81 6.53 -9.95 15.41
N ILE A 82 6.31 -9.04 14.46
CA ILE A 82 6.86 -9.13 13.10
C ILE A 82 7.86 -8.00 12.90
N THR A 83 9.06 -8.34 12.47
CA THR A 83 10.18 -7.42 12.24
C THR A 83 10.08 -6.73 10.88
N ALA A 84 10.79 -5.61 10.71
CA ALA A 84 10.90 -4.95 9.41
C ALA A 84 11.52 -5.88 8.34
N GLU A 85 12.45 -6.74 8.73
CA GLU A 85 13.07 -7.73 7.83
C GLU A 85 12.05 -8.76 7.32
N GLU A 86 11.21 -9.30 8.20
CA GLU A 86 10.15 -10.25 7.81
C GLU A 86 9.12 -9.60 6.88
N ILE A 87 8.78 -8.32 7.11
CA ILE A 87 7.88 -7.57 6.23
C ILE A 87 8.53 -7.34 4.85
N LEU A 88 9.81 -6.99 4.80
CA LEU A 88 10.52 -6.84 3.51
C LEU A 88 10.62 -8.16 2.75
N LYS A 89 10.85 -9.28 3.45
CA LYS A 89 10.81 -10.60 2.82
C LYS A 89 9.43 -10.92 2.24
N ALA A 90 8.36 -10.49 2.91
CA ALA A 90 7.02 -10.58 2.34
C ALA A 90 6.90 -9.70 1.08
N TYR A 91 7.42 -8.47 1.11
CA TYR A 91 7.40 -7.59 -0.07
C TYR A 91 8.16 -8.17 -1.25
N GLU A 92 9.30 -8.84 -1.02
CA GLU A 92 10.03 -9.57 -2.07
C GLU A 92 9.15 -10.62 -2.76
N GLY A 93 8.44 -11.43 -1.98
CA GLY A 93 7.49 -12.41 -2.52
C GLY A 93 6.34 -11.76 -3.30
N LEU A 94 5.71 -10.71 -2.73
CA LEU A 94 4.60 -10.01 -3.39
C LEU A 94 5.04 -9.35 -4.71
N VAL A 95 6.23 -8.74 -4.75
CA VAL A 95 6.82 -8.19 -5.98
C VAL A 95 7.12 -9.30 -6.99
N GLY A 96 7.53 -10.48 -6.53
CA GLY A 96 7.70 -11.67 -7.36
C GLY A 96 6.38 -12.12 -8.00
N ASP A 97 5.30 -12.19 -7.23
CA ASP A 97 3.97 -12.54 -7.72
C ASP A 97 3.48 -11.52 -8.76
N MET A 98 3.65 -10.22 -8.47
CA MET A 98 3.36 -9.13 -9.40
C MET A 98 4.08 -9.32 -10.73
N ARG A 99 5.40 -9.51 -10.69
CA ARG A 99 6.21 -9.69 -11.91
C ARG A 99 5.96 -10.99 -12.64
N THR A 100 5.42 -12.01 -11.96
CA THR A 100 4.99 -13.26 -12.58
C THR A 100 3.72 -13.05 -13.40
N GLU A 101 2.79 -12.22 -12.93
CA GLU A 101 1.59 -11.86 -13.71
C GLU A 101 1.92 -10.91 -14.86
N ASN A 102 2.72 -9.87 -14.60
CA ASN A 102 3.09 -8.85 -15.57
C ASN A 102 4.54 -8.42 -15.34
N ASP A 103 5.45 -8.85 -16.21
CA ASP A 103 6.89 -8.59 -16.10
C ASP A 103 7.27 -7.12 -16.42
N ASP A 104 6.33 -6.34 -16.94
CA ASP A 104 6.43 -4.89 -17.19
C ASP A 104 5.72 -4.03 -16.12
N MET A 105 5.15 -4.65 -15.08
CA MET A 105 4.34 -3.96 -14.07
C MET A 105 5.11 -2.84 -13.36
N ARG A 106 4.44 -1.70 -13.17
CA ARG A 106 4.95 -0.59 -12.35
C ARG A 106 4.44 -0.73 -10.93
N ILE A 107 5.35 -0.63 -9.98
CA ILE A 107 5.03 -0.89 -8.58
C ILE A 107 5.35 0.37 -7.77
N LEU A 108 4.34 0.91 -7.10
CA LEU A 108 4.48 2.01 -6.15
C LEU A 108 4.41 1.43 -4.75
N ILE A 109 5.45 1.61 -3.95
CA ILE A 109 5.47 1.17 -2.55
C ILE A 109 5.43 2.42 -1.69
N ALA A 110 4.29 2.64 -1.04
CA ALA A 110 4.14 3.74 -0.12
C ALA A 110 4.83 3.45 1.20
N GLN A 111 5.59 4.41 1.70
CA GLN A 111 5.93 4.45 3.13
C GLN A 111 4.63 4.43 3.94
N LEU A 112 4.66 3.80 5.10
CA LEU A 112 3.54 3.87 6.02
C LEU A 112 3.47 5.28 6.63
N PRO A 113 2.27 5.90 6.74
CA PRO A 113 2.08 7.06 7.57
C PRO A 113 2.50 6.80 9.02
N PRO A 114 2.95 7.82 9.76
CA PRO A 114 3.20 7.69 11.18
C PRO A 114 1.92 7.28 11.90
N MET A 115 2.02 6.34 12.84
CA MET A 115 0.88 5.89 13.65
C MET A 115 1.24 5.84 15.14
N ARG A 116 0.26 6.15 15.99
CA ARG A 116 0.36 6.15 17.46
C ARG A 116 -0.95 5.66 18.11
N PRO A 117 -1.40 4.42 17.83
CA PRO A 117 -2.58 3.90 18.51
C PRO A 117 -2.32 3.70 20.00
N SER A 118 -3.37 3.88 20.81
CA SER A 118 -3.28 3.84 22.28
C SER A 118 -2.80 2.50 22.85
N ASN A 119 -2.94 1.40 22.08
CA ASN A 119 -2.55 0.05 22.46
C ASN A 119 -1.18 -0.39 21.90
N CYS A 120 -0.39 0.51 21.30
CA CYS A 120 0.94 0.17 20.77
C CYS A 120 1.93 1.34 20.92
N ALA A 121 2.64 1.37 22.04
CA ALA A 121 3.62 2.42 22.33
C ALA A 121 4.79 2.45 21.33
N ASP A 122 5.21 1.28 20.82
CA ASP A 122 6.37 1.16 19.93
C ASP A 122 6.04 1.37 18.45
N CYS A 123 4.74 1.47 18.10
CA CYS A 123 4.31 1.45 16.70
C CYS A 123 4.93 2.57 15.85
N TYR A 124 5.10 3.76 16.43
CA TYR A 124 5.73 4.88 15.73
C TYR A 124 7.17 4.55 15.31
N GLU A 125 7.99 4.02 16.22
CA GLU A 125 9.38 3.69 15.92
C GLU A 125 9.49 2.47 14.99
N ARG A 126 8.61 1.47 15.14
CA ARG A 126 8.57 0.32 14.22
C ARG A 126 8.17 0.71 12.80
N VAL A 127 7.23 1.65 12.63
CA VAL A 127 6.92 2.20 11.30
C VAL A 127 8.13 2.94 10.73
N LYS A 128 8.78 3.77 11.53
CA LYS A 128 9.97 4.51 11.10
C LYS A 128 11.10 3.56 10.68
N GLU A 129 11.29 2.46 11.41
CA GLU A 129 12.23 1.40 11.06
C GLU A 129 11.88 0.75 9.72
N LEU A 130 10.63 0.33 9.54
CA LEU A 130 10.15 -0.25 8.28
C LEU A 130 10.31 0.72 7.10
N ASN A 131 9.92 1.99 7.27
CA ASN A 131 10.06 3.01 6.23
C ASN A 131 11.51 3.24 5.81
N ARG A 132 12.44 3.22 6.78
CA ARG A 132 13.89 3.28 6.49
C ARG A 132 14.34 2.04 5.73
N ALA A 133 13.86 0.86 6.12
CA ALA A 133 14.21 -0.40 5.48
C ALA A 133 13.70 -0.45 4.03
N ILE A 134 12.47 -0.01 3.77
CA ILE A 134 11.90 0.13 2.41
C ILE A 134 12.80 1.00 1.52
N MET A 135 13.19 2.18 2.02
CA MET A 135 14.04 3.11 1.26
C MET A 135 15.41 2.51 0.91
N ALA A 136 15.99 1.71 1.81
CA ALA A 136 17.27 1.04 1.56
C ALA A 136 17.14 -0.16 0.61
N TRP A 137 16.00 -0.86 0.67
CA TRP A 137 15.76 -2.10 -0.07
C TRP A 137 15.36 -1.86 -1.54
N VAL A 138 14.47 -0.89 -1.83
CA VAL A 138 13.92 -0.67 -3.18
C VAL A 138 14.97 -0.51 -4.29
N PRO A 139 16.10 0.21 -4.10
CA PRO A 139 17.12 0.33 -5.15
C PRO A 139 17.69 -1.01 -5.64
N GLY A 140 17.77 -2.03 -4.77
CA GLY A 140 18.25 -3.37 -5.11
C GLY A 140 17.21 -4.24 -5.83
N GLN A 141 15.95 -3.80 -5.87
CA GLN A 141 14.82 -4.58 -6.35
C GLN A 141 14.21 -4.02 -7.64
N SER A 142 14.37 -2.72 -7.87
CA SER A 142 13.84 -2.02 -9.02
C SER A 142 14.63 -2.37 -10.29
N THR A 143 13.93 -2.64 -11.40
CA THR A 143 14.56 -2.89 -12.70
C THR A 143 14.07 -1.88 -13.74
N PRO A 144 14.79 -1.66 -14.86
CA PRO A 144 14.31 -0.79 -15.92
C PRO A 144 12.95 -1.22 -16.52
N ARG A 145 12.69 -2.54 -16.53
CA ARG A 145 11.49 -3.17 -17.09
C ARG A 145 10.29 -3.05 -16.15
N SER A 146 10.47 -3.48 -14.89
CA SER A 146 9.48 -3.37 -13.82
C SER A 146 10.03 -2.46 -12.71
N ARG A 147 9.75 -1.16 -12.86
CA ARG A 147 10.24 -0.13 -11.92
C ARG A 147 9.42 -0.14 -10.64
N ILE A 148 10.15 -0.10 -9.53
CA ILE A 148 9.62 0.16 -8.20
C ILE A 148 9.93 1.62 -7.83
N THR A 149 8.92 2.37 -7.38
CA THR A 149 9.05 3.74 -6.90
C THR A 149 8.49 3.85 -5.49
N VAL A 150 9.24 4.48 -4.57
CA VAL A 150 8.75 4.75 -3.22
C VAL A 150 7.89 6.00 -3.23
N VAL A 151 6.72 5.93 -2.59
CA VAL A 151 5.83 7.07 -2.36
C VAL A 151 5.99 7.53 -0.91
N ASP A 152 6.33 8.80 -0.71
CA ASP A 152 6.38 9.40 0.63
C ASP A 152 4.97 9.68 1.13
N ALA A 153 4.46 8.76 1.95
CA ALA A 153 3.23 8.93 2.72
C ALA A 153 3.53 9.09 4.23
N TRP A 154 4.79 9.38 4.60
CA TRP A 154 5.20 9.61 5.97
C TRP A 154 5.26 11.10 6.31
N THR A 155 6.04 11.88 5.53
CA THR A 155 6.31 13.30 5.80
C THR A 155 5.05 14.17 5.81
N PRO A 156 4.05 13.95 4.93
CA PRO A 156 2.86 14.80 4.89
C PRO A 156 1.89 14.65 6.07
N PHE A 157 2.06 13.65 6.93
CA PHE A 157 1.08 13.27 7.95
C PHE A 157 1.46 13.73 9.37
N ASN A 158 0.52 14.39 10.03
CA ASN A 158 0.51 14.67 11.46
C ASN A 158 -0.39 13.68 12.20
N THR A 159 0.20 12.86 13.08
CA THR A 159 -0.53 11.84 13.85
C THR A 159 -1.67 12.35 14.73
N THR A 160 -1.71 13.64 15.07
CA THR A 160 -2.75 14.23 15.92
C THR A 160 -3.88 14.85 15.11
N GLU A 161 -3.55 15.42 13.95
CA GLU A 161 -4.51 16.19 13.13
C GLU A 161 -5.12 15.33 12.03
N ASP A 162 -4.35 14.38 11.49
CA ASP A 162 -4.71 13.66 10.27
C ASP A 162 -5.19 12.22 10.54
N MET A 163 -5.22 11.78 11.81
CA MET A 163 -5.58 10.40 12.18
C MET A 163 -6.85 10.36 13.02
N ARG A 164 -7.80 9.48 12.64
CA ARG A 164 -9.07 9.29 13.37
C ARG A 164 -8.90 8.53 14.68
N ASP A 165 -8.06 7.49 14.66
CA ASP A 165 -7.89 6.53 15.77
C ASP A 165 -6.40 6.26 16.09
N GLY A 166 -5.51 7.13 15.60
CA GLY A 166 -4.07 6.98 15.70
C GLY A 166 -3.47 6.01 14.69
N VAL A 167 -4.27 5.39 13.80
CA VAL A 167 -3.80 4.51 12.70
C VAL A 167 -4.37 4.95 11.35
N HIS A 168 -5.67 5.20 11.28
CA HIS A 168 -6.36 5.48 10.03
C HIS A 168 -6.42 6.99 9.74
N PRO A 169 -6.04 7.43 8.52
CA PRO A 169 -6.27 8.80 8.08
C PRO A 169 -7.74 9.19 8.20
N ASN A 170 -8.01 10.44 8.59
CA ASN A 170 -9.35 11.00 8.62
C ASN A 170 -9.92 11.19 7.20
N GLU A 171 -9.62 12.28 6.51
CA GLU A 171 -10.12 12.60 5.16
C GLU A 171 -9.17 12.05 4.08
#